data_AF-A0A2D6KV80-F1
#
_entry.id   AF-A0A2D6KV80-F1
#
_cell.length_a   1.000
_cell.length_b   1.000
_cell.length_c   1.000
_cell.angle_alpha   90.00
_cell.angle_beta   90.00
_cell.angle_gamma   90.00
#
_symmetry.space_group_name_H-M   'P 1'
#
loop_
_entity.id
_entity.type
_entity.pdbx_description
1 polymer ?
#
loop_
_entity_poly.entity_id
_entity_poly.type
_entity_poly.pdbx_seq_one_letter_code
_entity_poly.pdbx_strand_id
1 'polypeptide(L)' 'MKLRKCPSCNNYTLKENCSKCKLKTEEAHYKFRERFIKKQSTNIQ' A
#
# COMPACT_ATOMS: atom_id res chain seq x y z
N MET A 1 9.05 13.33 -1.70
CA MET A 1 8.58 12.33 -2.69
C MET A 1 7.68 11.33 -1.98
N LYS A 2 6.58 10.90 -2.61
CA LYS A 2 5.66 9.90 -2.06
C LYS A 2 6.02 8.50 -2.58
N LEU A 3 5.91 7.49 -1.73
CA LEU A 3 6.10 6.09 -2.12
C LEU A 3 4.94 5.65 -3.02
N ARG A 4 5.25 4.99 -4.13
CA ARG A 4 4.28 4.45 -5.09
C ARG A 4 4.47 2.94 -5.26
N LYS A 5 3.45 2.26 -5.78
CA LYS A 5 3.43 0.81 -5.99
C LYS A 5 2.83 0.47 -7.37
N CYS A 6 3.46 -0.42 -8.15
CA CYS A 6 2.83 -0.95 -9.38
C CYS A 6 1.66 -1.86 -8.97
N PRO A 7 0.43 -1.64 -9.47
CA PRO A 7 -0.72 -2.48 -9.17
C PRO A 7 -0.59 -3.91 -9.73
N SER A 8 0.18 -4.07 -10.82
CA SER A 8 0.39 -5.37 -11.47
C SER A 8 1.49 -6.21 -10.82
N CYS A 9 2.70 -5.68 -10.67
CA CYS A 9 3.86 -6.46 -10.20
C CYS A 9 4.22 -6.21 -8.72
N ASN A 10 3.44 -5.40 -8.00
CA ASN A 10 3.65 -5.05 -6.60
C ASN A 10 5.02 -4.39 -6.27
N ASN A 11 5.78 -3.98 -7.28
CA ASN A 11 7.07 -3.33 -7.10
C ASN A 11 6.90 -1.90 -6.57
N TYR A 12 7.64 -1.55 -5.52
CA TYR A 12 7.68 -0.20 -4.95
C TYR A 12 8.64 0.70 -5.72
N THR A 13 8.29 1.96 -5.87
CA THR A 13 9.09 2.96 -6.57
C THR A 13 8.68 4.39 -6.18
N LEU A 14 9.54 5.37 -6.45
CA LEU A 14 9.21 6.79 -6.36
C LEU A 14 8.81 7.40 -7.71
N LYS A 15 8.96 6.63 -8.79
CA LYS A 15 8.65 7.05 -10.17
C LYS A 15 7.16 6.88 -10.47
N GLU A 16 6.63 7.72 -11.35
CA GLU A 16 5.23 7.58 -11.81
C GLU A 16 4.97 6.28 -12.55
N ASN A 17 5.93 5.82 -13.34
CA ASN A 17 5.84 4.57 -14.08
C ASN A 17 6.76 3.51 -13.47
N CYS A 18 6.29 2.27 -13.47
CA CYS A 18 7.08 1.14 -12.99
C CYS A 18 8.20 0.80 -13.97
N SER A 19 9.40 0.54 -13.45
CA SER A 19 10.55 0.10 -14.27
C SER A 19 10.38 -1.28 -14.92
N LYS A 20 9.56 -2.16 -14.32
CA LYS A 20 9.34 -3.53 -14.82
C LYS A 20 8.13 -3.59 -15.75
N CYS A 21 6.98 -3.16 -15.23
CA CYS A 21 5.68 -3.29 -15.88
C CYS A 21 5.39 -2.12 -16.86
N LYS A 22 6.15 -1.01 -16.79
CA LYS A 22 5.92 0.27 -17.51
C LYS A 22 4.55 0.91 -17.29
N LEU A 23 3.66 0.28 -16.53
CA LEU A 23 2.38 0.83 -16.10
C LEU A 23 2.55 1.96 -15.08
N LYS A 24 1.53 2.83 -15.03
CA LYS A 24 1.40 3.87 -14.03
C LYS A 24 1.26 3.24 -12.64
N THR A 25 2.02 3.76 -11.70
CA THR A 25 2.04 3.32 -10.30
C THR A 25 1.01 4.11 -9.49
N GLU A 26 0.55 3.55 -8.39
CA GLU A 26 -0.43 4.16 -7.50
C GLU A 26 0.22 4.57 -6.17
N GLU A 27 -0.41 5.46 -5.41
CA GLU A 27 0.11 5.88 -4.11
C GLU A 27 0.13 4.68 -3.14
N ALA A 28 1.28 4.45 -2.50
CA ALA A 28 1.42 3.37 -1.55
C ALA A 28 0.83 3.78 -0.20
N HIS A 29 -0.34 3.24 0.13
CA HIS A 29 -0.97 3.46 1.44
C HIS A 29 -0.31 2.60 2.52
N TYR A 30 0.13 3.22 3.61
CA TYR A 30 0.65 2.51 4.79
C TYR A 30 -0.53 1.97 5.63
N LYS A 31 -0.67 0.65 5.74
CA LYS A 31 -1.67 -0.01 6.62
C LYS A 31 -1.35 0.11 8.12
N PHE A 32 -0.66 1.16 8.55
CA PHE A 32 -0.17 1.28 9.93
C PHE A 32 -1.33 1.36 10.94
N ARG A 33 -2.39 2.14 10.65
CA ARG A 33 -3.54 2.29 11.57
C ARG A 33 -4.45 1.06 11.67
N GLU A 34 -4.66 0.33 10.57
CA GLU A 34 -5.61 -0.80 10.55
C GLU A 34 -5.17 -2.02 11.37
N ARG A 35 -3.84 -2.19 11.56
CA ARG A 35 -3.30 -3.32 12.34
C ARG A 35 -3.59 -3.21 13.85
N PHE A 36 -3.71 -1.98 14.37
CA PHE A 36 -3.90 -1.76 15.81
C PHE A 36 -5.37 -1.61 16.20
N ILE A 37 -6.24 -1.16 15.29
CA ILE A 37 -7.68 -0.97 15.57
C ILE A 37 -8.45 -2.30 15.62
N LYS A 38 -8.05 -3.32 14.85
CA LYS A 38 -8.75 -4.62 14.81
C LYS A 38 -8.67 -5.45 16.10
N LYS A 39 -7.89 -5.03 17.10
CA LYS A 39 -7.72 -5.80 18.36
C LYS A 39 -8.79 -5.49 19.41
N GLN A 40 -9.73 -4.58 19.16
CA GLN A 40 -10.72 -4.13 20.15
C GLN A 40 -12.17 -4.62 19.91
N SER A 41 -12.46 -5.44 18.90
CA SER A 41 -13.85 -5.82 18.55
C SER A 41 -14.24 -7.27 18.83
N THR A 42 -13.49 -8.01 19.65
CA THR A 42 -13.92 -9.34 20.14
C THR A 42 -13.92 -9.39 21.66
N ASN A 43 -14.84 -8.65 22.27
CA ASN A 43 -15.43 -8.99 23.57
C ASN A 43 -16.61 -8.06 23.84
N ILE A 44 -17.82 -8.51 23.52
CA ILE A 44 -19.03 -8.08 24.22
C ILE A 44 -19.79 -9.38 24.49
N GLN A 45 -19.99 -9.61 25.79
CA GLN A 45 -20.69 -10.73 26.43
C GLN A 45 -22.15 -10.85 25.98
#